data_AF-A0A5A9YYP4-F1
#
_entry.id   AF-A0A5A9YYP4-F1
#
_cell.length_a   1.000
_cell.length_b   1.000
_cell.length_c   1.000
_cell.angle_alpha   90.00
_cell.angle_beta   90.00
_cell.angle_gamma   90.00
#
_symmetry.space_group_name_H-M   'P 1'
#
loop_
_entity.id
_entity.type
_entity.pdbx_description
1 polymer ?
#
loop_
_entity_poly.entity_id
_entity_poly.type
_entity_poly.pdbx_seq_one_letter_code
_entity_poly.pdbx_strand_id
1 'polypeptide(L)'
;TDLLAPLPLAGDLKPAHRQAKPQRGYSLTSEQAFAQGLVHARTYYKQRQHLAVAKHDTFNGYPLGHWLTNKRAAHTRMPPHQAAALSALYPWWNAPWSMQWQRIWHQARDHTTIHGPHTPETGFPTTSYNLGEWLYLQCVAYHALHPGQQHLLAEIGIDAAAAASARPRRRNLKAGAEQALAHARSYAAEHGNLASVTSATVHDGCRLGQWLTNQRNYQRTGHRPLPAGRAQALTAIAPWWCPLWGLRWQRSYNRARSAVQGRPLKPEDSFRDLHNPPVVGWLRRQCATYGQLSKGQQQLLADAGITAGVARTAREHARTAARTPATAPVPDSEDTTGQAGKAAGPAPPTGARRARRATEPKRPREPHSRLGHRADLRQGFETALAHARAYAAAHGHLAAPRDTRCDGYPLGWWLFGQRNRARQRARAGQPPSPHLQRLAAIDPWWNPPWDLHWQRNYYRARDHIEAGEPFDPIARVPAPNTALGSWMTRACLRYDQLHPDQQHLLSTIRITAQTAGH
;
A
#
# COMPACT_ATOMS: atom_id res chain seq x y z
N THR A 1 -44.29 -24.44 31.90
CA THR A 1 -44.91 -25.77 31.78
C THR A 1 -45.76 -25.73 30.54
N ASP A 2 -45.21 -26.31 29.47
CA ASP A 2 -45.91 -27.07 28.43
C ASP A 2 -47.39 -26.73 28.12
N LEU A 3 -47.67 -26.34 26.86
CA LEU A 3 -48.28 -27.27 25.89
C LEU A 3 -48.58 -26.59 24.55
N LEU A 4 -48.02 -27.20 23.51
CA LEU A 4 -48.40 -27.13 22.10
C LEU A 4 -49.91 -27.38 21.90
N ALA A 5 -50.47 -26.72 20.88
CA ALA A 5 -51.66 -27.13 20.16
C ALA A 5 -51.50 -26.74 18.67
N PRO A 6 -52.06 -27.51 17.72
CA PRO A 6 -51.27 -28.09 16.62
C PRO A 6 -51.42 -27.36 15.27
N LEU A 7 -50.40 -27.56 14.42
CA LEU A 7 -50.49 -27.30 12.98
C LEU A 7 -51.52 -28.25 12.33
N PRO A 8 -52.40 -27.79 11.44
CA PRO A 8 -53.29 -28.67 10.72
C PRO A 8 -52.52 -29.52 9.70
N LEU A 9 -52.88 -30.80 9.67
CA LEU A 9 -52.37 -31.85 8.80
C LEU A 9 -52.62 -31.54 7.32
N ALA A 10 -51.71 -32.02 6.50
CA ALA A 10 -51.71 -31.98 5.05
C ALA A 10 -53.06 -32.47 4.47
N GLY A 11 -53.75 -31.58 3.79
CA GLY A 11 -54.86 -31.87 2.88
C GLY A 11 -54.56 -31.20 1.55
N ASP A 12 -54.60 -32.00 0.49
CA ASP A 12 -54.24 -31.69 -0.89
C ASP A 12 -54.63 -30.28 -1.36
N LEU A 13 -53.64 -29.40 -1.46
CA LEU A 13 -53.68 -28.25 -2.34
C LEU A 13 -52.62 -28.45 -3.42
N LYS A 14 -53.10 -28.89 -4.58
CA LYS A 14 -52.40 -28.86 -5.87
C LYS A 14 -51.50 -27.62 -5.95
N PRO A 15 -50.27 -27.70 -6.47
CA PRO A 15 -49.46 -26.52 -6.69
C PRO A 15 -50.15 -25.66 -7.74
N ALA A 16 -50.94 -24.68 -7.28
CA ALA A 16 -51.30 -23.56 -8.09
C ALA A 16 -49.98 -22.84 -8.37
N HIS A 17 -49.37 -23.15 -9.52
CA HIS A 17 -48.40 -22.28 -10.17
C HIS A 17 -49.10 -20.96 -10.50
N ARG A 18 -49.40 -20.15 -9.47
CA ARG A 18 -49.53 -18.72 -9.63
C ARG A 18 -48.13 -18.23 -9.95
N GLN A 19 -47.81 -18.25 -11.23
CA GLN A 19 -46.71 -17.47 -11.78
C GLN A 19 -46.91 -16.04 -11.25
N ALA A 20 -46.08 -15.67 -10.27
CA ALA A 20 -46.02 -14.29 -9.82
C ALA A 20 -45.73 -13.45 -11.05
N LYS A 21 -46.67 -12.56 -11.41
CA LYS A 21 -46.50 -11.65 -12.55
C LYS A 21 -45.13 -10.97 -12.41
N PRO A 22 -44.31 -10.95 -13.47
CA PRO A 22 -42.98 -10.37 -13.39
C PRO A 22 -43.10 -8.90 -13.01
N GLN A 23 -42.59 -8.55 -11.82
CA GLN A 23 -42.42 -7.15 -11.44
C GLN A 23 -41.43 -6.54 -12.42
N ARG A 24 -41.90 -5.55 -13.20
CA ARG A 24 -41.15 -4.87 -14.26
C ARG A 24 -39.72 -4.56 -13.80
N GLY A 25 -38.72 -5.22 -14.41
CA GLY A 25 -37.31 -4.82 -14.35
C GLY A 25 -36.29 -5.81 -13.76
N TYR A 26 -36.70 -6.95 -13.17
CA TYR A 26 -35.76 -7.91 -12.60
C TYR A 26 -35.85 -9.29 -13.26
N SER A 27 -34.72 -9.81 -13.76
CA SER A 27 -34.66 -11.14 -14.37
C SER A 27 -34.75 -12.24 -13.31
N LEU A 28 -35.36 -13.38 -13.64
CA LEU A 28 -35.39 -14.58 -12.79
C LEU A 28 -34.00 -14.98 -12.31
N THR A 29 -32.99 -14.83 -13.17
CA THR A 29 -31.58 -15.06 -12.85
C THR A 29 -31.07 -14.15 -11.73
N SER A 30 -31.49 -12.88 -11.69
CA SER A 30 -31.13 -11.94 -10.63
C SER A 30 -31.76 -12.32 -9.29
N GLU A 31 -33.00 -12.79 -9.29
CA GLU A 31 -33.68 -13.27 -8.06
C GLU A 31 -33.03 -14.55 -7.52
N GLN A 32 -32.71 -15.50 -8.39
CA GLN A 32 -31.99 -16.72 -8.00
C GLN A 32 -30.59 -16.39 -7.42
N ALA A 33 -29.84 -15.48 -8.05
CA ALA A 33 -28.55 -15.03 -7.56
C ALA A 33 -28.64 -14.31 -6.19
N PHE A 34 -29.73 -13.55 -5.96
CA PHE A 34 -30.01 -12.97 -4.65
C PHE A 34 -30.29 -14.04 -3.60
N ALA A 35 -31.19 -14.99 -3.90
CA ALA A 35 -31.55 -16.07 -3.01
C ALA A 35 -30.32 -16.90 -2.59
N GLN A 36 -29.44 -17.24 -3.54
CA GLN A 36 -28.18 -17.92 -3.26
C GLN A 36 -27.29 -17.12 -2.31
N GLY A 37 -27.07 -15.83 -2.58
CA GLY A 37 -26.27 -14.98 -1.71
C GLY A 37 -26.86 -14.82 -0.30
N LEU A 38 -28.20 -14.77 -0.20
CA LEU A 38 -28.90 -14.70 1.08
C LEU A 38 -28.71 -15.99 1.91
N VAL A 39 -28.66 -17.16 1.28
CA VAL A 39 -28.32 -18.43 1.97
C VAL A 39 -26.93 -18.36 2.59
N HIS A 40 -25.92 -17.89 1.83
CA HIS A 40 -24.56 -17.72 2.37
C HIS A 40 -24.50 -16.67 3.48
N ALA A 41 -25.23 -15.56 3.35
CA ALA A 41 -25.33 -14.54 4.38
C ALA A 41 -25.96 -15.09 5.68
N ARG A 42 -27.02 -15.90 5.58
CA ARG A 42 -27.65 -16.56 6.75
C ARG A 42 -26.68 -17.52 7.44
N THR A 43 -25.96 -18.34 6.69
CA THR A 43 -24.98 -19.26 7.25
C THR A 43 -23.82 -18.52 7.92
N TYR A 44 -23.34 -17.43 7.31
CA TYR A 44 -22.32 -16.57 7.91
C TYR A 44 -22.82 -15.93 9.20
N TYR A 45 -24.05 -15.39 9.18
CA TYR A 45 -24.67 -14.76 10.35
C TYR A 45 -24.81 -15.73 11.53
N LYS A 46 -25.21 -16.98 11.28
CA LYS A 46 -25.26 -18.00 12.35
C LYS A 46 -23.92 -18.17 13.07
N GLN A 47 -22.80 -18.08 12.34
CA GLN A 47 -21.46 -18.27 12.90
C GLN A 47 -20.85 -16.99 13.52
N ARG A 48 -21.15 -15.82 12.97
CA ARG A 48 -20.46 -14.55 13.32
C ARG A 48 -21.37 -13.51 13.98
N GLN A 49 -22.68 -13.73 13.96
CA GLN A 49 -23.72 -12.83 14.50
C GLN A 49 -23.62 -11.40 13.93
N HIS A 50 -23.17 -11.27 12.68
CA HIS A 50 -23.11 -10.01 11.93
C HIS A 50 -22.90 -10.24 10.43
N LEU A 51 -23.07 -9.19 9.61
CA LEU A 51 -22.74 -9.21 8.17
C LEU A 51 -21.60 -8.25 7.77
N ALA A 52 -20.73 -7.88 8.71
CA ALA A 52 -19.59 -6.99 8.48
C ALA A 52 -18.38 -7.68 7.80
N VAL A 53 -18.60 -8.33 6.66
CA VAL A 53 -17.58 -9.07 5.90
C VAL A 53 -16.63 -8.12 5.16
N ALA A 54 -15.32 -8.42 5.08
CA ALA A 54 -14.40 -7.61 4.26
C ALA A 54 -14.63 -7.88 2.76
N LYS A 55 -14.41 -6.87 1.92
CA LYS A 55 -14.78 -6.91 0.49
C LYS A 55 -14.21 -8.14 -0.25
N HIS A 56 -13.00 -8.55 0.09
CA HIS A 56 -12.28 -9.64 -0.57
C HIS A 56 -12.44 -10.99 0.12
N ASP A 57 -13.19 -11.07 1.22
CA ASP A 57 -13.37 -12.33 1.93
C ASP A 57 -14.41 -13.21 1.23
N THR A 58 -14.05 -14.48 1.09
CA THR A 58 -14.94 -15.55 0.65
C THR A 58 -15.42 -16.35 1.86
N PHE A 59 -16.66 -16.83 1.83
CA PHE A 59 -17.24 -17.68 2.86
C PHE A 59 -17.78 -18.97 2.21
N ASN A 60 -17.22 -20.12 2.59
CA ASN A 60 -17.49 -21.42 1.96
C ASN A 60 -17.40 -21.38 0.42
N GLY A 61 -16.32 -20.78 -0.10
CA GLY A 61 -16.11 -20.60 -1.54
C GLY A 61 -16.95 -19.51 -2.21
N TYR A 62 -17.97 -18.97 -1.54
CA TYR A 62 -18.80 -17.89 -2.07
C TYR A 62 -18.18 -16.50 -1.80
N PRO A 63 -18.11 -15.58 -2.77
CA PRO A 63 -17.54 -14.23 -2.59
C PRO A 63 -18.49 -13.30 -1.82
N LEU A 64 -18.83 -13.67 -0.58
CA LEU A 64 -19.81 -13.00 0.27
C LEU A 64 -19.48 -11.52 0.53
N GLY A 65 -18.20 -11.20 0.72
CA GLY A 65 -17.73 -9.83 0.90
C GLY A 65 -18.04 -8.93 -0.29
N HIS A 66 -17.83 -9.45 -1.50
CA HIS A 66 -18.11 -8.74 -2.73
C HIS A 66 -19.62 -8.59 -2.94
N TRP A 67 -20.38 -9.66 -2.70
CA TRP A 67 -21.84 -9.66 -2.82
C TRP A 67 -22.50 -8.63 -1.87
N LEU A 68 -22.14 -8.63 -0.58
CA LEU A 68 -22.67 -7.65 0.39
C LEU A 68 -22.27 -6.21 0.04
N THR A 69 -21.04 -6.00 -0.46
CA THR A 69 -20.58 -4.67 -0.90
C THR A 69 -21.43 -4.15 -2.06
N ASN A 70 -21.70 -5.00 -3.05
CA ASN A 70 -22.55 -4.64 -4.19
C ASN A 70 -24.00 -4.39 -3.77
N LYS A 71 -24.53 -5.20 -2.84
CA LYS A 71 -25.89 -5.02 -2.30
C LYS A 71 -26.05 -3.70 -1.54
N ARG A 72 -25.06 -3.29 -0.75
CA ARG A 72 -25.04 -1.96 -0.12
C ARG A 72 -24.97 -0.83 -1.14
N ALA A 73 -24.09 -0.96 -2.15
CA ALA A 73 -23.94 0.05 -3.20
C ALA A 73 -25.21 0.23 -4.04
N ALA A 74 -25.97 -0.85 -4.24
CA ALA A 74 -27.22 -0.85 -4.99
C ALA A 74 -28.48 -0.69 -4.11
N HIS A 75 -28.36 -0.44 -2.80
CA HIS A 75 -29.50 -0.46 -1.87
C HIS A 75 -30.64 0.48 -2.29
N THR A 76 -30.33 1.65 -2.83
CA THR A 76 -31.34 2.63 -3.28
C THR A 76 -32.14 2.17 -4.51
N ARG A 77 -31.62 1.20 -5.27
CA ARG A 77 -32.29 0.63 -6.46
C ARG A 77 -32.77 -0.80 -6.20
N MET A 78 -32.52 -1.35 -5.01
CA MET A 78 -32.84 -2.72 -4.63
C MET A 78 -34.35 -2.89 -4.43
N PRO A 79 -34.94 -4.05 -4.82
CA PRO A 79 -36.33 -4.34 -4.50
C PRO A 79 -36.58 -4.30 -2.97
N PRO A 80 -37.70 -3.74 -2.50
CA PRO A 80 -37.98 -3.60 -1.07
C PRO A 80 -37.90 -4.93 -0.30
N HIS A 81 -38.34 -6.02 -0.91
CA HIS A 81 -38.30 -7.35 -0.29
C HIS A 81 -36.87 -7.87 -0.06
N GLN A 82 -35.91 -7.53 -0.95
CA GLN A 82 -34.51 -7.92 -0.77
C GLN A 82 -33.84 -7.13 0.36
N ALA A 83 -34.14 -5.83 0.47
CA ALA A 83 -33.67 -5.00 1.56
C ALA A 83 -34.26 -5.48 2.90
N ALA A 84 -35.56 -5.76 2.93
CA ALA A 84 -36.24 -6.31 4.10
C ALA A 84 -35.65 -7.66 4.54
N ALA A 85 -35.32 -8.56 3.62
CA ALA A 85 -34.71 -9.85 3.93
C ALA A 85 -33.32 -9.72 4.57
N LEU A 86 -32.51 -8.74 4.14
CA LEU A 86 -31.20 -8.45 4.74
C LEU A 86 -31.34 -7.73 6.10
N SER A 87 -32.27 -6.78 6.22
CA SER A 87 -32.57 -6.09 7.48
C SER A 87 -33.09 -7.02 8.56
N ALA A 88 -33.94 -7.99 8.19
CA ALA A 88 -34.43 -9.03 9.09
C ALA A 88 -33.30 -9.95 9.59
N LEU A 89 -32.26 -10.15 8.79
CA LEU A 89 -31.11 -10.96 9.19
C LEU A 89 -30.15 -10.19 10.09
N TYR A 90 -29.86 -8.93 9.74
CA TYR A 90 -28.96 -8.08 10.50
C TYR A 90 -29.34 -6.60 10.29
N PRO A 91 -29.93 -5.93 11.30
CA PRO A 91 -30.44 -4.56 11.13
C PRO A 91 -29.37 -3.56 10.62
N TRP A 92 -28.12 -3.78 11.01
CA TRP A 92 -27.00 -2.93 10.63
C TRP A 92 -26.29 -3.37 9.33
N TRP A 93 -26.92 -4.18 8.48
CA TRP A 93 -26.30 -4.64 7.24
C TRP A 93 -25.90 -3.51 6.28
N ASN A 94 -26.64 -2.38 6.31
CA ASN A 94 -26.36 -1.15 5.55
C ASN A 94 -26.40 0.08 6.48
N ALA A 95 -25.57 0.08 7.52
CA ALA A 95 -25.52 1.16 8.50
C ALA A 95 -24.98 2.49 7.92
N PRO A 96 -25.30 3.65 8.52
CA PRO A 96 -24.86 4.97 8.04
C PRO A 96 -23.38 5.28 8.35
N TRP A 97 -22.67 4.39 9.05
CA TRP A 97 -21.24 4.52 9.34
C TRP A 97 -20.39 3.57 8.49
N SER A 98 -19.06 3.71 8.58
CA SER A 98 -18.15 2.88 7.78
C SER A 98 -18.17 1.40 8.19
N MET A 99 -18.06 0.51 7.20
CA MET A 99 -17.88 -0.93 7.46
C MET A 99 -16.63 -1.24 8.30
N GLN A 100 -15.61 -0.37 8.24
CA GLN A 100 -14.43 -0.50 9.09
C GLN A 100 -14.78 -0.29 10.55
N TRP A 101 -15.54 0.76 10.89
CA TRP A 101 -16.01 1.01 12.25
C TRP A 101 -16.78 -0.22 12.77
N GLN A 102 -17.71 -0.74 11.97
CA GLN A 102 -18.54 -1.87 12.35
C GLN A 102 -17.74 -3.15 12.60
N ARG A 103 -16.73 -3.43 11.78
CA ARG A 103 -15.82 -4.57 12.01
C ARG A 103 -15.02 -4.43 13.29
N ILE A 104 -14.52 -3.22 13.59
CA ILE A 104 -13.75 -2.99 14.82
C ILE A 104 -14.66 -3.09 16.05
N TRP A 105 -15.92 -2.64 15.94
CA TRP A 105 -16.91 -2.85 16.98
C TRP A 105 -17.17 -4.34 17.26
N HIS A 106 -17.37 -5.17 16.23
CA HIS A 106 -17.51 -6.62 16.42
C HIS A 106 -16.26 -7.24 17.05
N GLN A 107 -15.06 -6.77 16.67
CA GLN A 107 -13.82 -7.17 17.34
C GLN A 107 -13.81 -6.77 18.83
N ALA A 108 -14.36 -5.61 19.19
CA ALA A 108 -14.50 -5.18 20.58
C ALA A 108 -15.54 -6.01 21.35
N ARG A 109 -16.67 -6.35 20.72
CA ARG A 109 -17.71 -7.23 21.28
C ARG A 109 -17.15 -8.63 21.54
N ASP A 110 -16.54 -9.25 20.54
CA ASP A 110 -15.97 -10.59 20.68
C ASP A 110 -14.84 -10.60 21.74
N HIS A 111 -14.09 -9.50 21.87
CA HIS A 111 -13.12 -9.31 22.96
C HIS A 111 -13.79 -9.31 24.33
N THR A 112 -14.94 -8.63 24.52
CA THR A 112 -15.66 -8.66 25.80
C THR A 112 -16.15 -10.06 26.18
N THR A 113 -16.54 -10.86 25.18
CA THR A 113 -16.95 -12.26 25.40
C THR A 113 -15.81 -13.14 25.92
N ILE A 114 -14.57 -12.87 25.49
CA ILE A 114 -13.40 -13.68 25.85
C ILE A 114 -12.71 -13.16 27.12
N HIS A 115 -12.60 -11.83 27.27
CA HIS A 115 -11.75 -11.20 28.28
C HIS A 115 -12.51 -10.44 29.36
N GLY A 116 -13.85 -10.43 29.31
CA GLY A 116 -14.69 -9.66 30.21
C GLY A 116 -14.85 -8.20 29.78
N PRO A 117 -15.55 -7.38 30.58
CA PRO A 117 -15.92 -6.02 30.22
C PRO A 117 -14.70 -5.12 30.00
N HIS A 118 -14.87 -4.11 29.14
CA HIS A 118 -13.86 -3.07 28.95
C HIS A 118 -13.75 -2.21 30.22
N THR A 119 -12.53 -1.73 30.51
CA THR A 119 -12.24 -0.81 31.63
C THR A 119 -11.70 0.51 31.07
N PRO A 120 -12.59 1.44 30.64
CA PRO A 120 -12.19 2.71 30.05
C PRO A 120 -11.33 3.57 30.98
N GLU A 121 -11.61 3.57 32.28
CA GLU A 121 -10.93 4.37 33.30
C GLU A 121 -9.46 4.00 33.48
N THR A 122 -9.08 2.77 33.12
CA THR A 122 -7.68 2.31 33.11
C THR A 122 -7.07 2.27 31.70
N GLY A 123 -7.82 2.74 30.69
CA GLY A 123 -7.36 2.85 29.30
C GLY A 123 -7.30 1.52 28.56
N PHE A 124 -8.29 0.64 28.76
CA PHE A 124 -8.47 -0.60 28.01
C PHE A 124 -7.26 -1.55 28.06
N PRO A 125 -6.73 -1.91 29.25
CA PRO A 125 -5.48 -2.65 29.42
C PRO A 125 -5.51 -4.06 28.80
N THR A 126 -6.67 -4.72 28.81
CA THR A 126 -6.89 -6.09 28.32
C THR A 126 -6.98 -6.20 26.80
N THR A 127 -7.10 -5.06 26.10
CA THR A 127 -7.17 -5.01 24.64
C THR A 127 -5.80 -4.97 24.00
N SER A 128 -5.71 -5.22 22.68
CA SER A 128 -4.52 -4.81 21.91
C SER A 128 -4.39 -3.28 21.89
N TYR A 129 -3.18 -2.74 21.68
CA TYR A 129 -2.98 -1.29 21.65
C TYR A 129 -3.92 -0.58 20.67
N ASN A 130 -4.05 -1.10 19.45
CA ASN A 130 -4.89 -0.50 18.42
C ASN A 130 -6.38 -0.55 18.76
N LEU A 131 -6.85 -1.64 19.36
CA LEU A 131 -8.24 -1.77 19.77
C LEU A 131 -8.56 -0.82 20.93
N GLY A 132 -7.69 -0.76 21.95
CA GLY A 132 -7.83 0.17 23.06
C GLY A 132 -7.74 1.64 22.65
N GLU A 133 -6.86 1.97 21.70
CA GLU A 133 -6.79 3.32 21.11
C GLU A 133 -8.07 3.65 20.34
N TRP A 134 -8.60 2.71 19.54
CA TRP A 134 -9.86 2.91 18.83
C TRP A 134 -11.04 3.12 19.80
N LEU A 135 -11.16 2.31 20.86
CA LEU A 135 -12.19 2.44 21.89
C LEU A 135 -12.08 3.77 22.62
N TYR A 136 -10.88 4.17 23.02
CA TYR A 136 -10.63 5.48 23.62
C TYR A 136 -11.09 6.63 22.71
N LEU A 137 -10.78 6.57 21.42
CA LEU A 137 -11.26 7.58 20.46
C LEU A 137 -12.78 7.58 20.30
N GLN A 138 -13.45 6.42 20.46
CA GLN A 138 -14.92 6.38 20.46
C GLN A 138 -15.49 7.05 21.71
N CYS A 139 -14.87 6.84 22.88
CA CYS A 139 -15.26 7.51 24.13
C CYS A 139 -15.07 9.03 24.05
N VAL A 140 -13.95 9.51 23.50
CA VAL A 140 -13.70 10.95 23.32
C VAL A 140 -14.74 11.59 22.39
N ALA A 141 -15.16 10.89 21.35
CA ALA A 141 -16.14 11.38 20.38
C ALA A 141 -17.59 10.99 20.73
N TYR A 142 -17.87 10.43 21.90
CA TYR A 142 -19.11 9.69 22.19
C TYR A 142 -20.38 10.49 21.89
N HIS A 143 -20.43 11.75 22.32
CA HIS A 143 -21.58 12.64 22.09
C HIS A 143 -21.79 13.03 20.62
N ALA A 144 -20.76 12.93 19.78
CA ALA A 144 -20.84 13.21 18.35
C ALA A 144 -21.08 11.94 17.50
N LEU A 145 -21.10 10.76 18.12
CA LEU A 145 -21.40 9.50 17.42
C LEU A 145 -22.89 9.41 17.04
N HIS A 146 -23.18 8.68 15.97
CA HIS A 146 -24.55 8.38 15.59
C HIS A 146 -25.27 7.63 16.73
N PRO A 147 -26.58 7.84 17.01
CA PRO A 147 -27.29 7.18 18.12
C PRO A 147 -27.18 5.65 18.09
N GLY A 148 -27.25 5.04 16.89
CA GLY A 148 -27.00 3.61 16.71
C GLY A 148 -25.59 3.14 17.10
N GLN A 149 -24.56 3.99 16.92
CA GLN A 149 -23.21 3.69 17.39
C GLN A 149 -23.11 3.78 18.92
N GLN A 150 -23.80 4.74 19.54
CA GLN A 150 -23.89 4.85 21.00
C GLN A 150 -24.59 3.63 21.60
N HIS A 151 -25.68 3.17 20.99
CA HIS A 151 -26.38 1.95 21.38
C HIS A 151 -25.47 0.72 21.31
N LEU A 152 -24.78 0.53 20.18
CA LEU A 152 -23.83 -0.56 20.00
C LEU A 152 -22.66 -0.48 21.02
N LEU A 153 -22.15 0.72 21.33
CA LEU A 153 -21.11 0.87 22.36
C LEU A 153 -21.64 0.54 23.76
N ALA A 154 -22.88 0.92 24.08
CA ALA A 154 -23.52 0.57 25.34
C ALA A 154 -23.71 -0.95 25.48
N GLU A 155 -24.02 -1.67 24.40
CA GLU A 155 -24.09 -3.15 24.39
C GLU A 155 -22.78 -3.83 24.84
N ILE A 156 -21.63 -3.19 24.64
CA ILE A 156 -20.31 -3.70 25.07
C ILE A 156 -19.80 -3.04 26.36
N GLY A 157 -20.68 -2.40 27.13
CA GLY A 157 -20.36 -1.77 28.42
C GLY A 157 -19.74 -0.38 28.32
N ILE A 158 -19.83 0.30 27.17
CA ILE A 158 -19.37 1.68 26.98
C ILE A 158 -20.58 2.60 26.82
N ASP A 159 -21.23 2.89 27.94
CA ASP A 159 -22.27 3.92 28.04
C ASP A 159 -21.65 5.33 28.16
N ALA A 160 -22.49 6.35 28.33
CA ALA A 160 -22.04 7.74 28.45
C ALA A 160 -21.13 7.97 29.67
N ALA A 161 -21.39 7.29 30.79
CA ALA A 161 -20.60 7.45 32.01
C ALA A 161 -19.22 6.76 31.89
N ALA A 162 -19.20 5.54 31.34
CA ALA A 162 -17.98 4.81 31.02
C ALA A 162 -17.15 5.52 29.94
N ALA A 163 -17.80 6.14 28.95
CA ALA A 163 -17.12 6.97 27.96
C ALA A 163 -16.48 8.22 28.61
N ALA A 164 -17.17 8.87 29.55
CA ALA A 164 -16.65 10.03 30.27
C ALA A 164 -15.47 9.69 31.21
N SER A 165 -15.44 8.48 31.77
CA SER A 165 -14.33 8.01 32.62
C SER A 165 -13.08 7.61 31.81
N ALA A 166 -13.21 7.45 30.48
CA ALA A 166 -12.18 6.89 29.63
C ALA A 166 -10.86 7.67 29.69
N ARG A 167 -9.75 6.93 29.92
CA ARG A 167 -8.40 7.48 29.94
C ARG A 167 -7.61 6.99 28.73
N PRO A 168 -6.71 7.83 28.17
CA PRO A 168 -5.81 7.39 27.10
C PRO A 168 -4.89 6.30 27.64
N ARG A 169 -4.71 5.23 26.85
CA ARG A 169 -3.78 4.16 27.22
C ARG A 169 -2.37 4.70 27.31
N ARG A 170 -1.78 4.67 28.52
CA ARG A 170 -0.39 5.09 28.72
C ARG A 170 0.55 4.09 28.04
N ARG A 171 1.24 4.53 26.99
CA ARG A 171 2.26 3.72 26.32
C ARG A 171 3.49 3.63 27.24
N ASN A 172 3.72 2.49 27.87
CA ASN A 172 5.00 2.23 28.55
C ASN A 172 6.10 2.02 27.49
N LEU A 173 6.58 3.14 26.94
CA LEU A 173 7.60 3.20 25.90
C LEU A 173 8.92 2.53 26.33
N LYS A 174 9.21 2.51 27.64
CA LYS A 174 10.39 1.87 28.20
C LYS A 174 10.27 0.35 28.13
N ALA A 175 9.21 -0.22 28.71
CA ALA A 175 8.95 -1.66 28.67
C ALA A 175 8.84 -2.17 27.22
N GLY A 176 8.13 -1.45 26.34
CA GLY A 176 8.03 -1.83 24.93
C GLY A 176 9.36 -1.74 24.18
N ALA A 177 10.28 -0.86 24.58
CA ALA A 177 11.63 -0.80 24.01
C ALA A 177 12.53 -1.92 24.53
N GLU A 178 12.41 -2.28 25.80
CA GLU A 178 13.14 -3.40 26.41
C GLU A 178 12.71 -4.74 25.81
N GLN A 179 11.41 -4.96 25.62
CA GLN A 179 10.88 -6.13 24.91
C GLN A 179 11.40 -6.19 23.47
N ALA A 180 11.35 -5.09 22.72
CA ALA A 180 11.88 -5.07 21.35
C ALA A 180 13.40 -5.33 21.29
N LEU A 181 14.17 -4.89 22.28
CA LEU A 181 15.59 -5.22 22.42
C LEU A 181 15.80 -6.71 22.73
N ALA A 182 14.95 -7.32 23.55
CA ALA A 182 15.00 -8.75 23.83
C ALA A 182 14.74 -9.57 22.55
N HIS A 183 13.73 -9.20 21.75
CA HIS A 183 13.49 -9.84 20.45
C HIS A 183 14.63 -9.61 19.46
N ALA A 184 15.28 -8.44 19.48
CA ALA A 184 16.48 -8.21 18.67
C ALA A 184 17.65 -9.11 19.09
N ARG A 185 17.82 -9.39 20.39
CA ARG A 185 18.83 -10.34 20.90
C ARG A 185 18.54 -11.77 20.44
N SER A 186 17.31 -12.26 20.64
CA SER A 186 16.91 -13.61 20.22
C SER A 186 17.07 -13.78 18.70
N TYR A 187 16.58 -12.83 17.90
CA TYR A 187 16.77 -12.87 16.45
C TYR A 187 18.26 -12.91 16.06
N ALA A 188 19.10 -12.09 16.71
CA ALA A 188 20.53 -12.07 16.43
C ALA A 188 21.23 -13.36 16.86
N ALA A 189 20.78 -14.01 17.94
CA ALA A 189 21.30 -15.32 18.36
C ALA A 189 20.95 -16.42 17.34
N GLU A 190 19.72 -16.41 16.81
CA GLU A 190 19.25 -17.40 15.84
C GLU A 190 19.87 -17.22 14.44
N HIS A 191 20.02 -15.98 13.97
CA HIS A 191 20.42 -15.68 12.60
C HIS A 191 21.84 -15.10 12.47
N GLY A 192 22.52 -14.86 13.59
CA GLY A 192 23.87 -14.29 13.66
C GLY A 192 23.98 -12.83 13.20
N ASN A 193 22.89 -12.17 12.82
CA ASN A 193 22.91 -10.77 12.36
C ASN A 193 21.53 -10.09 12.37
N LEU A 194 21.50 -8.75 12.45
CA LEU A 194 20.30 -7.92 12.32
C LEU A 194 20.09 -7.31 10.92
N ALA A 195 20.97 -7.63 9.96
CA ALA A 195 20.91 -7.04 8.63
C ALA A 195 19.87 -7.73 7.74
N SER A 196 19.63 -9.04 7.94
CA SER A 196 18.59 -9.82 7.26
C SER A 196 17.17 -9.33 7.56
N VAL A 197 16.95 -8.72 8.73
CA VAL A 197 15.67 -8.15 9.13
C VAL A 197 15.16 -7.16 8.09
N THR A 198 13.97 -7.42 7.54
CA THR A 198 13.24 -6.55 6.62
C THR A 198 12.17 -5.78 7.37
N SER A 199 11.59 -4.73 6.77
CA SER A 199 10.50 -3.97 7.40
C SER A 199 9.26 -4.82 7.71
N ALA A 200 9.07 -5.94 7.03
CA ALA A 200 7.96 -6.86 7.23
C ALA A 200 8.26 -7.96 8.26
N THR A 201 9.49 -8.09 8.74
CA THR A 201 9.88 -9.16 9.67
C THR A 201 9.16 -8.99 11.01
N VAL A 202 8.42 -10.04 11.37
CA VAL A 202 7.82 -10.24 12.69
C VAL A 202 8.58 -11.39 13.36
N HIS A 203 9.04 -11.17 14.60
CA HIS A 203 9.79 -12.14 15.40
C HIS A 203 9.08 -12.31 16.74
N ASP A 204 8.60 -13.51 17.05
CA ASP A 204 7.79 -13.80 18.24
C ASP A 204 6.65 -12.80 18.48
N GLY A 205 5.91 -12.47 17.42
CA GLY A 205 4.83 -11.48 17.46
C GLY A 205 5.29 -10.01 17.50
N CYS A 206 6.58 -9.73 17.73
CA CYS A 206 7.14 -8.39 17.67
C CYS A 206 7.38 -7.96 16.22
N ARG A 207 6.90 -6.78 15.82
CA ARG A 207 7.22 -6.14 14.52
C ARG A 207 8.66 -5.59 14.50
N LEU A 208 9.62 -6.47 14.72
CA LEU A 208 11.05 -6.17 14.84
C LEU A 208 11.58 -5.39 13.63
N GLY A 209 11.09 -5.71 12.43
CA GLY A 209 11.41 -5.02 11.19
C GLY A 209 11.12 -3.53 11.18
N GLN A 210 9.89 -3.18 11.57
CA GLN A 210 9.45 -1.79 11.66
C GLN A 210 10.19 -1.08 12.79
N TRP A 211 10.37 -1.74 13.93
CA TRP A 211 11.07 -1.16 15.08
C TRP A 211 12.54 -0.83 14.77
N LEU A 212 13.31 -1.76 14.20
CA LEU A 212 14.71 -1.51 13.81
C LEU A 212 14.83 -0.45 12.72
N THR A 213 13.89 -0.40 11.78
CA THR A 213 13.85 0.66 10.74
C THR A 213 13.70 2.03 11.40
N ASN A 214 12.82 2.16 12.39
CA ASN A 214 12.64 3.39 13.14
C ASN A 214 13.91 3.75 13.94
N GLN A 215 14.55 2.80 14.63
CA GLN A 215 15.78 3.07 15.38
C GLN A 215 16.92 3.57 14.46
N ARG A 216 17.09 2.95 13.27
CA ARG A 216 18.08 3.38 12.28
C ARG A 216 17.79 4.80 11.77
N ASN A 217 16.51 5.13 11.58
CA ASN A 217 16.11 6.48 11.16
C ASN A 217 16.38 7.52 12.26
N TYR A 218 16.08 7.19 13.52
CA TYR A 218 16.39 8.05 14.67
C TYR A 218 17.90 8.30 14.78
N GLN A 219 18.73 7.28 14.61
CA GLN A 219 20.19 7.41 14.61
C GLN A 219 20.72 8.32 13.49
N ARG A 220 20.10 8.27 12.29
CA ARG A 220 20.59 8.98 11.10
C ARG A 220 20.10 10.41 10.95
N THR A 221 18.88 10.68 11.39
CA THR A 221 18.18 11.94 11.06
C THR A 221 18.23 12.97 12.18
N GLY A 222 18.54 12.58 13.43
CA GLY A 222 18.64 13.49 14.57
C GLY A 222 17.31 14.15 15.02
N HIS A 223 16.27 14.14 14.19
CA HIS A 223 14.95 14.72 14.48
C HIS A 223 14.29 14.17 15.76
N ARG A 224 14.62 12.93 16.11
CA ARG A 224 14.32 12.34 17.40
C ARG A 224 15.54 11.52 17.82
N PRO A 225 16.39 12.01 18.73
CA PRO A 225 17.63 11.34 19.07
C PRO A 225 17.33 9.96 19.69
N LEU A 226 18.08 8.96 19.25
CA LEU A 226 18.05 7.63 19.85
C LEU A 226 18.68 7.73 21.25
N PRO A 227 18.00 7.29 22.33
CA PRO A 227 18.59 7.30 23.66
C PRO A 227 19.92 6.53 23.68
N ALA A 228 20.95 7.09 24.33
CA ALA A 228 22.31 6.54 24.32
C ALA A 228 22.36 5.07 24.78
N GLY A 229 21.67 4.73 25.87
CA GLY A 229 21.58 3.34 26.34
C GLY A 229 20.95 2.38 25.33
N ARG A 230 20.01 2.85 24.49
CA ARG A 230 19.42 2.01 23.42
C ARG A 230 20.37 1.83 22.25
N ALA A 231 21.10 2.88 21.88
CA ALA A 231 22.13 2.80 20.85
C ALA A 231 23.23 1.81 21.27
N GLN A 232 23.71 1.92 22.51
CA GLN A 232 24.68 1.00 23.10
C GLN A 232 24.16 -0.44 23.13
N ALA A 233 22.93 -0.66 23.57
CA ALA A 233 22.33 -2.00 23.60
C ALA A 233 22.24 -2.63 22.20
N LEU A 234 21.87 -1.86 21.17
CA LEU A 234 21.83 -2.36 19.78
C LEU A 234 23.21 -2.64 19.22
N THR A 235 24.20 -1.79 19.53
CA THR A 235 25.60 -1.99 19.14
C THR A 235 26.19 -3.24 19.80
N ALA A 236 25.84 -3.52 21.05
CA ALA A 236 26.23 -4.76 21.73
C ALA A 236 25.63 -6.01 21.07
N ILE A 237 24.41 -5.93 20.53
CA ILE A 237 23.77 -7.05 19.80
C ILE A 237 24.41 -7.26 18.43
N ALA A 238 24.60 -6.17 17.68
CA ALA A 238 25.23 -6.20 16.38
C ALA A 238 25.96 -4.87 16.15
N PRO A 239 27.30 -4.84 16.13
CA PRO A 239 28.08 -3.60 16.01
C PRO A 239 27.68 -2.76 14.79
N TRP A 240 27.33 -3.44 13.70
CA TRP A 240 26.91 -2.85 12.44
C TRP A 240 25.38 -2.87 12.26
N TRP A 241 24.58 -2.70 13.31
CA TRP A 241 23.11 -2.67 13.21
C TRP A 241 22.60 -1.46 12.41
N CYS A 242 23.30 -0.33 12.45
CA CYS A 242 23.05 0.88 11.67
C CYS A 242 24.31 1.27 10.87
N PRO A 243 24.66 0.54 9.80
CA PRO A 243 25.89 0.79 9.06
C PRO A 243 25.84 2.13 8.30
N LEU A 244 27.03 2.67 8.02
CA LEU A 244 27.23 3.83 7.13
C LEU A 244 26.97 3.49 5.66
N TRP A 245 27.09 2.21 5.29
CA TRP A 245 26.73 1.68 3.97
C TRP A 245 25.27 1.19 3.92
N GLY A 246 24.82 0.78 2.74
CA GLY A 246 23.47 0.24 2.56
C GLY A 246 23.31 -1.17 3.15
N LEU A 247 22.17 -1.45 3.81
CA LEU A 247 21.82 -2.79 4.33
C LEU A 247 21.85 -3.89 3.26
N ARG A 248 21.63 -3.56 1.98
CA ARG A 248 21.79 -4.51 0.87
C ARG A 248 23.20 -5.07 0.80
N TRP A 249 24.22 -4.21 0.91
CA TRP A 249 25.61 -4.64 0.92
C TRP A 249 25.87 -5.56 2.12
N GLN A 250 25.40 -5.19 3.31
CA GLN A 250 25.61 -5.97 4.52
C GLN A 250 24.92 -7.35 4.47
N ARG A 251 23.73 -7.44 3.87
CA ARG A 251 23.05 -8.72 3.63
C ARG A 251 23.84 -9.61 2.67
N SER A 252 24.40 -9.03 1.60
CA SER A 252 25.27 -9.79 0.69
C SER A 252 26.56 -10.24 1.37
N TYR A 253 27.16 -9.39 2.20
CA TYR A 253 28.30 -9.74 3.04
C TYR A 253 27.97 -10.91 3.97
N ASN A 254 26.85 -10.88 4.71
CA ASN A 254 26.49 -11.98 5.62
C ASN A 254 26.26 -13.31 4.87
N ARG A 255 25.67 -13.26 3.66
CA ARG A 255 25.56 -14.45 2.79
C ARG A 255 26.93 -14.97 2.35
N ALA A 256 27.81 -14.06 1.94
CA ALA A 256 29.16 -14.43 1.54
C ALA A 256 29.95 -15.02 2.72
N ARG A 257 29.93 -14.36 3.89
CA ARG A 257 30.53 -14.84 5.14
C ARG A 257 30.05 -16.25 5.49
N SER A 258 28.75 -16.50 5.43
CA SER A 258 28.18 -17.83 5.69
C SER A 258 28.64 -18.87 4.65
N ALA A 259 28.76 -18.51 3.38
CA ALA A 259 29.23 -19.42 2.33
C ALA A 259 30.73 -19.78 2.45
N VAL A 260 31.54 -18.88 3.00
CA VAL A 260 33.00 -19.08 3.16
C VAL A 260 33.37 -19.64 4.53
N GLN A 261 32.42 -19.70 5.48
CA GLN A 261 32.66 -20.15 6.84
C GLN A 261 33.14 -21.61 6.84
N GLY A 262 34.33 -21.85 7.39
CA GLY A 262 34.94 -23.19 7.45
C GLY A 262 35.49 -23.70 6.11
N ARG A 263 35.63 -22.85 5.09
CA ARG A 263 36.18 -23.22 3.79
C ARG A 263 37.40 -22.37 3.43
N PRO A 264 38.48 -22.96 2.86
CA PRO A 264 39.59 -22.18 2.34
C PRO A 264 39.14 -21.37 1.12
N LEU A 265 39.43 -20.07 1.12
CA LEU A 265 39.16 -19.20 -0.03
C LEU A 265 40.19 -19.48 -1.14
N LYS A 266 39.71 -19.71 -2.37
CA LYS A 266 40.55 -19.87 -3.57
C LYS A 266 40.42 -18.66 -4.51
N PRO A 267 41.03 -17.50 -4.20
CA PRO A 267 40.99 -16.33 -5.07
C PRO A 267 41.63 -16.58 -6.45
N GLU A 268 42.60 -17.49 -6.51
CA GLU A 268 43.28 -17.94 -7.73
C GLU A 268 42.41 -18.75 -8.70
N ASP A 269 41.22 -19.20 -8.28
CA ASP A 269 40.20 -19.81 -9.14
C ASP A 269 38.90 -18.99 -9.13
N SER A 270 39.00 -17.67 -8.90
CA SER A 270 37.85 -16.76 -8.87
C SER A 270 36.72 -17.20 -7.93
N PHE A 271 37.03 -17.94 -6.86
CA PHE A 271 36.07 -18.49 -5.88
C PHE A 271 35.03 -19.48 -6.46
N ARG A 272 35.32 -20.14 -7.59
CA ARG A 272 34.36 -21.05 -8.26
C ARG A 272 33.95 -22.25 -7.40
N ASP A 273 34.79 -22.64 -6.45
CA ASP A 273 34.59 -23.71 -5.47
C ASP A 273 33.42 -23.47 -4.49
N LEU A 274 32.94 -22.24 -4.35
CA LEU A 274 31.79 -21.93 -3.51
C LEU A 274 30.45 -22.41 -4.08
N HIS A 275 30.40 -22.82 -5.36
CA HIS A 275 29.21 -23.31 -6.08
C HIS A 275 27.94 -22.43 -5.88
N ASN A 276 28.12 -21.13 -5.66
CA ASN A 276 27.04 -20.17 -5.42
C ASN A 276 27.26 -18.93 -6.31
N PRO A 277 26.78 -18.94 -7.57
CA PRO A 277 27.09 -17.90 -8.54
C PRO A 277 26.79 -16.46 -8.08
N PRO A 278 25.68 -16.19 -7.35
CA PRO A 278 25.44 -14.88 -6.76
C PRO A 278 26.50 -14.42 -5.76
N VAL A 279 26.96 -15.31 -4.87
CA VAL A 279 28.00 -15.02 -3.87
C VAL A 279 29.35 -14.82 -4.57
N VAL A 280 29.72 -15.72 -5.48
CA VAL A 280 30.96 -15.64 -6.27
C VAL A 280 31.03 -14.33 -7.04
N GLY A 281 29.97 -13.99 -7.77
CA GLY A 281 29.90 -12.72 -8.50
C GLY A 281 29.98 -11.50 -7.59
N TRP A 282 29.44 -11.57 -6.38
CA TRP A 282 29.54 -10.49 -5.39
C TRP A 282 30.96 -10.36 -4.83
N LEU A 283 31.61 -11.46 -4.46
CA LEU A 283 32.99 -11.51 -3.96
C LEU A 283 33.99 -10.97 -4.97
N ARG A 284 33.88 -11.38 -6.24
CA ARG A 284 34.71 -10.85 -7.34
C ARG A 284 34.58 -9.33 -7.47
N ARG A 285 33.35 -8.81 -7.40
CA ARG A 285 33.13 -7.35 -7.39
C ARG A 285 33.77 -6.68 -6.19
N GLN A 286 33.66 -7.25 -4.99
CA GLN A 286 34.28 -6.67 -3.80
C GLN A 286 35.80 -6.65 -3.90
N CYS A 287 36.42 -7.71 -4.43
CA CYS A 287 37.86 -7.76 -4.66
C CYS A 287 38.31 -6.71 -5.69
N ALA A 288 37.56 -6.55 -6.78
CA ALA A 288 37.83 -5.55 -7.81
C ALA A 288 37.81 -4.11 -7.27
N THR A 289 36.85 -3.80 -6.39
CA THR A 289 36.69 -2.45 -5.81
C THR A 289 37.25 -2.32 -4.40
N TYR A 290 38.09 -3.25 -3.92
CA TYR A 290 38.50 -3.34 -2.52
C TYR A 290 39.10 -2.03 -1.98
N GLY A 291 39.93 -1.37 -2.79
CA GLY A 291 40.53 -0.08 -2.44
C GLY A 291 39.55 1.10 -2.33
N GLN A 292 38.34 0.97 -2.88
CA GLN A 292 37.28 1.98 -2.83
C GLN A 292 36.28 1.73 -1.69
N LEU A 293 36.38 0.59 -1.01
CA LEU A 293 35.51 0.25 0.12
C LEU A 293 35.88 1.08 1.36
N SER A 294 34.90 1.39 2.20
CA SER A 294 35.17 2.07 3.47
C SER A 294 36.00 1.18 4.41
N LYS A 295 36.70 1.78 5.37
CA LYS A 295 37.49 1.02 6.36
C LYS A 295 36.66 -0.03 7.11
N GLY A 296 35.42 0.28 7.47
CA GLY A 296 34.53 -0.70 8.11
C GLY A 296 34.13 -1.87 7.19
N GLN A 297 33.98 -1.63 5.89
CA GLN A 297 33.74 -2.70 4.92
C GLN A 297 34.99 -3.57 4.71
N GLN A 298 36.17 -2.97 4.66
CA GLN A 298 37.45 -3.68 4.58
C GLN A 298 37.66 -4.57 5.81
N GLN A 299 37.36 -4.05 7.01
CA GLN A 299 37.44 -4.82 8.25
C GLN A 299 36.52 -6.04 8.22
N LEU A 300 35.24 -5.85 7.88
CA LEU A 300 34.30 -6.97 7.78
C LEU A 300 34.75 -8.02 6.77
N LEU A 301 35.27 -7.61 5.61
CA LEU A 301 35.79 -8.54 4.62
C LEU A 301 37.03 -9.29 5.15
N ALA A 302 37.94 -8.60 5.83
CA ALA A 302 39.11 -9.21 6.44
C ALA A 302 38.74 -10.22 7.53
N ASP A 303 37.74 -9.92 8.37
CA ASP A 303 37.19 -10.85 9.39
C ASP A 303 36.61 -12.12 8.75
N ALA A 304 36.18 -12.05 7.49
CA ALA A 304 35.72 -13.20 6.70
C ALA A 304 36.83 -13.85 5.84
N GLY A 305 38.09 -13.48 6.04
CA GLY A 305 39.25 -14.02 5.31
C GLY A 305 39.54 -13.33 3.97
N ILE A 306 38.75 -12.33 3.56
CA ILE A 306 38.91 -11.59 2.31
C ILE A 306 39.79 -10.37 2.58
N THR A 307 41.09 -10.62 2.75
CA THR A 307 42.10 -9.59 3.01
C THR A 307 42.48 -8.82 1.75
N ALA A 308 43.23 -7.72 1.90
CA ALA A 308 43.78 -6.98 0.77
C ALA A 308 44.66 -7.86 -0.15
N GLY A 309 45.34 -8.87 0.41
CA GLY A 309 46.11 -9.86 -0.34
C GLY A 309 45.22 -10.75 -1.21
N VAL A 310 44.18 -11.35 -0.62
CA VAL A 310 43.18 -12.15 -1.34
C VAL A 310 42.51 -11.35 -2.46
N ALA A 311 42.15 -10.10 -2.19
CA ALA A 311 41.59 -9.20 -3.19
C ALA A 311 42.59 -8.83 -4.31
N ARG A 312 43.90 -8.82 -4.03
CA ARG A 312 44.95 -8.62 -5.04
C ARG A 312 45.07 -9.85 -5.94
N THR A 313 45.22 -11.05 -5.37
CA THR A 313 45.28 -12.32 -6.10
C THR A 313 44.08 -12.52 -7.02
N ALA A 314 42.87 -12.29 -6.52
CA ALA A 314 41.65 -12.40 -7.33
C ALA A 314 41.60 -11.38 -8.49
N ARG A 315 42.15 -10.17 -8.30
CA ARG A 315 42.24 -9.15 -9.37
C ARG A 315 43.29 -9.51 -10.41
N GLU A 316 44.43 -10.04 -10.00
CA GLU A 316 45.51 -10.49 -10.88
C GLU A 316 45.04 -11.66 -11.75
N HIS A 317 44.41 -12.67 -11.14
CA HIS A 317 43.82 -13.79 -11.87
C HIS A 317 42.72 -13.33 -12.86
N ALA A 318 41.85 -12.39 -12.47
CA ALA A 318 40.84 -11.86 -13.39
C ALA A 318 41.46 -11.09 -14.57
N ARG A 319 42.60 -10.41 -14.36
CA ARG A 319 43.34 -9.71 -15.42
C ARG A 319 44.05 -10.68 -16.36
N THR A 320 44.64 -11.76 -15.86
CA THR A 320 45.28 -12.78 -16.70
C THR A 320 44.25 -13.58 -17.49
N ALA A 321 43.16 -14.00 -16.85
CA ALA A 321 42.06 -14.71 -17.52
C ALA A 321 41.37 -13.86 -18.61
N ALA A 322 41.32 -12.53 -18.47
CA ALA A 322 40.81 -11.63 -19.50
C ALA A 322 41.81 -11.38 -20.65
N ARG A 323 43.10 -11.66 -20.44
CA ARG A 323 44.18 -11.51 -21.44
C ARG A 323 44.45 -12.78 -22.24
N THR A 324 44.06 -13.95 -21.74
CA THR A 324 44.11 -15.21 -22.50
C THR A 324 42.96 -15.23 -23.51
N PRO A 325 43.21 -15.14 -24.83
CA PRO A 325 42.17 -15.44 -25.82
C PRO A 325 41.80 -16.91 -25.65
N ALA A 326 40.52 -17.24 -25.67
CA ALA A 326 40.10 -18.64 -25.69
C ALA A 326 40.73 -19.32 -26.92
N THR A 327 41.70 -20.20 -26.68
CA THR A 327 42.21 -21.11 -27.70
C THR A 327 41.04 -21.98 -28.13
N ALA A 328 40.62 -21.84 -29.39
CA ALA A 328 39.60 -22.70 -29.97
C ALA A 328 40.09 -24.16 -29.92
N PRO A 329 39.20 -25.15 -29.66
CA PRO A 329 39.62 -26.54 -29.73
C PRO A 329 39.93 -26.90 -31.18
N VAL A 330 41.08 -27.51 -31.39
CA VAL A 330 41.49 -28.18 -32.64
C VAL A 330 40.61 -29.41 -32.82
N PRO A 331 39.98 -29.62 -34.00
CA PRO A 331 39.35 -30.89 -34.32
C PRO A 331 40.33 -31.77 -35.10
N ASP A 332 40.63 -32.96 -34.58
CA ASP A 332 41.22 -34.05 -35.37
C ASP A 332 40.17 -35.17 -35.54
N SER A 333 39.75 -35.32 -36.80
CA SER A 333 39.54 -36.52 -37.66
C SER A 333 39.58 -37.91 -36.99
N GLU A 334 38.86 -38.98 -37.37
CA GLU A 334 37.94 -39.44 -38.44
C GLU A 334 37.31 -40.74 -37.86
N ASP A 335 36.09 -41.21 -38.19
CA ASP A 335 35.91 -42.22 -39.23
C ASP A 335 34.43 -42.47 -39.65
N THR A 336 34.19 -42.34 -40.95
CA THR A 336 33.32 -43.05 -41.94
C THR A 336 32.16 -43.94 -41.44
N THR A 337 30.88 -43.72 -41.82
CA THR A 337 30.26 -44.25 -43.07
C THR A 337 28.79 -43.79 -43.23
N GLY A 338 28.34 -43.55 -44.47
CA GLY A 338 26.93 -43.78 -44.88
C GLY A 338 26.12 -42.60 -45.45
N GLN A 339 26.25 -42.36 -46.77
CA GLN A 339 25.18 -42.17 -47.79
C GLN A 339 23.77 -41.69 -47.35
N ALA A 340 23.00 -40.83 -48.02
CA ALA A 340 23.11 -40.06 -49.27
C ALA A 340 21.87 -39.13 -49.38
N GLY A 341 21.94 -38.06 -50.17
CA GLY A 341 20.79 -37.18 -50.45
C GLY A 341 21.15 -35.77 -50.97
N LYS A 342 21.45 -35.66 -52.28
CA LYS A 342 21.62 -34.42 -53.09
C LYS A 342 20.37 -33.51 -53.00
N ALA A 343 20.35 -32.19 -53.26
CA ALA A 343 21.07 -31.37 -54.24
C ALA A 343 20.95 -29.83 -53.99
N ALA A 344 21.98 -29.07 -54.42
CA ALA A 344 22.07 -27.70 -54.98
C ALA A 344 21.44 -26.49 -54.23
N GLY A 345 22.11 -25.37 -53.87
CA GLY A 345 23.19 -24.54 -54.44
C GLY A 345 22.60 -23.12 -54.78
N PRO A 346 23.30 -21.97 -54.89
CA PRO A 346 24.68 -21.57 -54.55
C PRO A 346 24.77 -20.35 -53.57
N ALA A 347 25.97 -20.06 -53.04
CA ALA A 347 26.37 -18.76 -52.46
C ALA A 347 26.98 -17.85 -53.58
N PRO A 348 27.11 -16.51 -53.49
CA PRO A 348 27.96 -15.77 -52.50
C PRO A 348 27.47 -14.29 -52.25
N PRO A 349 28.26 -13.28 -51.80
CA PRO A 349 29.56 -13.28 -51.12
C PRO A 349 29.57 -12.57 -49.77
N THR A 350 30.71 -12.74 -49.11
CA THR A 350 31.24 -11.99 -47.97
C THR A 350 31.24 -10.47 -48.18
N GLY A 351 31.02 -9.73 -47.09
CA GLY A 351 31.48 -8.36 -46.96
C GLY A 351 30.45 -7.39 -46.37
N ALA A 352 30.44 -7.26 -45.04
CA ALA A 352 30.33 -5.96 -44.37
C ALA A 352 30.27 -6.18 -42.86
N ARG A 353 31.42 -5.98 -42.24
CA ARG A 353 31.63 -5.32 -40.94
C ARG A 353 30.41 -4.47 -40.53
N ARG A 354 29.41 -5.07 -39.89
CA ARG A 354 28.46 -4.31 -39.08
C ARG A 354 29.12 -4.11 -37.73
N ALA A 355 29.83 -2.99 -37.64
CA ALA A 355 30.05 -2.30 -36.38
C ALA A 355 28.75 -2.37 -35.58
N ARG A 356 28.74 -3.20 -34.53
CA ARG A 356 27.70 -3.11 -33.51
C ARG A 356 27.86 -1.71 -32.94
N ARG A 357 26.95 -0.83 -33.39
CA ARG A 357 26.67 0.49 -32.84
C ARG A 357 26.93 0.39 -31.34
N ALA A 358 27.95 1.12 -30.88
CA ALA A 358 28.20 1.30 -29.47
C ALA A 358 26.84 1.62 -28.84
N THR A 359 26.32 0.70 -28.03
CA THR A 359 25.23 1.03 -27.13
C THR A 359 25.77 2.17 -26.29
N GLU A 360 25.25 3.36 -26.58
CA GLU A 360 25.41 4.57 -25.82
C GLU A 360 25.48 4.22 -24.33
N PRO A 361 26.47 4.72 -23.58
CA PRO A 361 26.58 4.43 -22.16
C PRO A 361 25.24 4.81 -21.53
N LYS A 362 24.55 3.83 -20.93
CA LYS A 362 23.34 4.08 -20.14
C LYS A 362 23.66 5.24 -19.21
N ARG A 363 22.99 6.39 -19.45
CA ARG A 363 23.11 7.57 -18.57
C ARG A 363 23.02 7.11 -17.12
N PRO A 364 23.83 7.66 -16.21
CA PRO A 364 23.77 7.29 -14.80
C PRO A 364 22.31 7.40 -14.35
N ARG A 365 21.76 6.30 -13.81
CA ARG A 365 20.45 6.35 -13.18
C ARG A 365 20.54 7.36 -12.04
N GLU A 366 19.86 8.49 -12.20
CA GLU A 366 19.84 9.53 -11.18
C GLU A 366 19.40 8.94 -9.83
N PRO A 367 20.06 9.35 -8.73
CA PRO A 367 19.69 8.92 -7.40
C PRO A 367 18.23 9.28 -7.17
N HIS A 368 17.42 8.31 -6.72
CA HIS A 368 16.08 8.60 -6.26
C HIS A 368 16.20 9.50 -5.01
N SER A 369 16.01 10.79 -5.21
CA SER A 369 16.27 11.84 -4.24
C SER A 369 15.46 11.63 -2.97
N ARG A 370 16.18 11.28 -1.91
CA ARG A 370 15.75 11.45 -0.53
C ARG A 370 15.91 12.93 -0.18
N LEU A 371 14.76 13.60 -0.04
CA LEU A 371 14.44 14.75 0.82
C LEU A 371 15.42 15.93 0.95
N GLY A 372 14.84 17.14 0.83
CA GLY A 372 14.95 18.20 1.83
C GLY A 372 16.36 18.61 2.28
N HIS A 373 16.74 19.82 1.85
CA HIS A 373 17.90 20.61 2.28
C HIS A 373 19.27 20.21 1.72
N ARG A 374 19.54 20.62 0.47
CA ARG A 374 20.83 21.20 0.01
C ARG A 374 20.58 22.22 -1.10
N ALA A 375 21.51 23.16 -1.27
CA ALA A 375 21.40 24.38 -2.09
C ALA A 375 21.27 24.14 -3.62
N ASP A 376 21.28 22.88 -4.07
CA ASP A 376 21.16 22.46 -5.48
C ASP A 376 19.69 22.29 -5.95
N LEU A 377 18.71 22.66 -5.11
CA LEU A 377 17.26 22.50 -5.33
C LEU A 377 16.68 23.29 -6.51
N ARG A 378 17.34 24.34 -7.01
CA ARG A 378 16.76 25.19 -8.07
C ARG A 378 16.51 24.37 -9.34
N GLN A 379 17.51 23.66 -9.87
CA GLN A 379 17.36 22.96 -11.14
C GLN A 379 16.30 21.85 -11.08
N GLY A 380 16.26 21.05 -10.00
CA GLY A 380 15.24 20.00 -9.83
C GLY A 380 13.83 20.55 -9.61
N PHE A 381 13.69 21.71 -8.95
CA PHE A 381 12.41 22.40 -8.80
C PHE A 381 11.96 23.06 -10.11
N GLU A 382 12.87 23.70 -10.86
CA GLU A 382 12.57 24.27 -12.17
C GLU A 382 12.09 23.21 -13.15
N THR A 383 12.75 22.06 -13.22
CA THR A 383 12.30 20.93 -14.06
C THR A 383 10.92 20.44 -13.65
N ALA A 384 10.67 20.28 -12.34
CA ALA A 384 9.37 19.88 -11.85
C ALA A 384 8.26 20.90 -12.17
N LEU A 385 8.59 22.20 -12.06
CA LEU A 385 7.68 23.28 -12.38
C LEU A 385 7.42 23.39 -13.89
N ALA A 386 8.41 23.08 -14.74
CA ALA A 386 8.22 22.98 -16.18
C ALA A 386 7.21 21.87 -16.53
N HIS A 387 7.33 20.68 -15.91
CA HIS A 387 6.33 19.62 -16.07
C HIS A 387 4.96 20.01 -15.52
N ALA A 388 4.90 20.74 -14.40
CA ALA A 388 3.64 21.26 -13.87
C ALA A 388 2.99 22.24 -14.85
N ARG A 389 3.77 23.16 -15.45
CA ARG A 389 3.28 24.08 -16.48
C ARG A 389 2.82 23.35 -17.75
N ALA A 390 3.57 22.37 -18.22
CA ALA A 390 3.18 21.55 -19.37
C ALA A 390 1.85 20.82 -19.12
N TYR A 391 1.71 20.23 -17.93
CA TYR A 391 0.45 19.59 -17.52
C TYR A 391 -0.70 20.58 -17.41
N ALA A 392 -0.47 21.75 -16.80
CA ALA A 392 -1.49 22.79 -16.69
C ALA A 392 -1.85 23.38 -18.06
N ALA A 393 -0.92 23.49 -19.00
CA ALA A 393 -1.20 23.92 -20.37
C ALA A 393 -2.07 22.90 -21.12
N ALA A 394 -1.84 21.60 -20.90
CA ALA A 394 -2.60 20.53 -21.54
C ALA A 394 -3.99 20.31 -20.91
N HIS A 395 -4.13 20.49 -19.60
CA HIS A 395 -5.36 20.15 -18.86
C HIS A 395 -6.07 21.35 -18.22
N GLY A 396 -5.48 22.54 -18.26
CA GLY A 396 -6.01 23.75 -17.62
C GLY A 396 -5.98 23.74 -16.08
N HIS A 397 -5.29 22.78 -15.45
CA HIS A 397 -5.26 22.62 -13.99
C HIS A 397 -4.09 21.75 -13.49
N LEU A 398 -3.83 21.73 -12.18
CA LEU A 398 -2.85 20.86 -11.52
C LEU A 398 -3.46 19.71 -10.71
N ALA A 399 -4.74 19.36 -10.92
CA ALA A 399 -5.43 18.25 -10.25
C ALA A 399 -4.98 16.83 -10.69
N ALA A 400 -3.70 16.62 -11.02
CA ALA A 400 -3.17 15.34 -11.47
C ALA A 400 -3.35 14.20 -10.44
N PRO A 401 -3.78 12.99 -10.85
CA PRO A 401 -3.67 11.76 -10.06
C PRO A 401 -2.26 11.52 -9.51
N ARG A 402 -2.14 10.71 -8.46
CA ARG A 402 -0.86 10.51 -7.74
C ARG A 402 0.20 9.81 -8.59
N ASP A 403 -0.24 8.94 -9.47
CA ASP A 403 0.58 8.11 -10.37
C ASP A 403 0.85 8.77 -11.73
N THR A 404 0.29 9.96 -11.99
CA THR A 404 0.50 10.71 -13.23
C THR A 404 1.97 10.97 -13.49
N ARG A 405 2.39 10.62 -14.71
CA ARG A 405 3.70 10.95 -15.26
C ARG A 405 3.55 11.95 -16.41
N CYS A 406 4.39 12.97 -16.45
CA CYS A 406 4.52 13.93 -17.56
C CYS A 406 5.92 13.71 -18.15
N ASP A 407 6.01 13.19 -19.37
CA ASP A 407 7.30 12.88 -20.04
C ASP A 407 8.25 12.05 -19.18
N GLY A 408 7.69 11.03 -18.49
CA GLY A 408 8.44 10.17 -17.58
C GLY A 408 8.68 10.76 -16.18
N TYR A 409 8.50 12.07 -15.97
CA TYR A 409 8.59 12.71 -14.66
C TYR A 409 7.38 12.37 -13.78
N PRO A 410 7.56 11.93 -12.52
CA PRO A 410 6.46 11.53 -11.63
C PRO A 410 5.72 12.74 -11.02
N LEU A 411 5.10 13.55 -11.87
CA LEU A 411 4.45 14.82 -11.53
C LEU A 411 3.38 14.66 -10.43
N GLY A 412 2.54 13.62 -10.52
CA GLY A 412 1.48 13.36 -9.55
C GLY A 412 1.99 13.16 -8.13
N TRP A 413 3.10 12.43 -8.00
CA TRP A 413 3.74 12.15 -6.72
C TRP A 413 4.43 13.42 -6.17
N TRP A 414 5.07 14.19 -7.06
CA TRP A 414 5.68 15.47 -6.70
C TRP A 414 4.65 16.48 -6.18
N LEU A 415 3.55 16.71 -6.91
CA LEU A 415 2.46 17.61 -6.49
C LEU A 415 1.85 17.18 -5.15
N PHE A 416 1.72 15.87 -4.89
CA PHE A 416 1.29 15.36 -3.60
C PHE A 416 2.24 15.77 -2.46
N GLY A 417 3.56 15.67 -2.68
CA GLY A 417 4.57 16.15 -1.74
C GLY A 417 4.47 17.65 -1.47
N GLN A 418 4.29 18.45 -2.53
CA GLN A 418 4.15 19.91 -2.42
C GLN A 418 2.91 20.31 -1.61
N ARG A 419 1.76 19.65 -1.83
CA ARG A 419 0.52 19.87 -1.07
C ARG A 419 0.70 19.54 0.41
N ASN A 420 1.36 18.42 0.72
CA ASN A 420 1.63 18.05 2.12
C ASN A 420 2.54 19.06 2.81
N ARG A 421 3.54 19.59 2.11
CA ARG A 421 4.41 20.65 2.63
C ARG A 421 3.63 21.95 2.88
N ALA A 422 2.75 22.35 1.96
CA ALA A 422 1.88 23.51 2.15
C ALA A 422 0.99 23.35 3.40
N ARG A 423 0.34 22.19 3.56
CA ARG A 423 -0.48 21.89 4.75
C ARG A 423 0.33 21.86 6.04
N GLN A 424 1.55 21.33 6.01
CA GLN A 424 2.44 21.31 7.17
C GLN A 424 2.84 22.72 7.59
N ARG A 425 3.16 23.61 6.63
CA ARG A 425 3.48 25.02 6.92
C ARG A 425 2.29 25.76 7.49
N ALA A 426 1.10 25.58 6.91
CA ALA A 426 -0.14 26.18 7.41
C ALA A 426 -0.42 25.78 8.86
N ARG A 427 -0.29 24.48 9.20
CA ARG A 427 -0.43 23.98 10.59
C ARG A 427 0.61 24.55 11.56
N ALA A 428 1.77 24.92 11.05
CA ALA A 428 2.84 25.53 11.84
C ALA A 428 2.74 27.07 11.88
N GLY A 429 1.66 27.68 11.37
CA GLY A 429 1.50 29.14 11.32
C GLY A 429 2.50 29.85 10.39
N GLN A 430 3.14 29.12 9.48
CA GLN A 430 4.17 29.67 8.60
C GLN A 430 3.58 30.17 7.27
N PRO A 431 4.07 31.29 6.71
CA PRO A 431 3.60 31.77 5.41
C PRO A 431 3.97 30.79 4.28
N PRO A 432 3.23 30.80 3.14
CA PRO A 432 3.61 30.05 1.95
C PRO A 432 5.03 30.38 1.52
N SER A 433 5.86 29.38 1.24
CA SER A 433 7.20 29.64 0.72
C SER A 433 7.12 30.17 -0.72
N PRO A 434 8.11 30.94 -1.22
CA PRO A 434 8.14 31.43 -2.60
C PRO A 434 7.91 30.32 -3.66
N HIS A 435 8.43 29.11 -3.41
CA HIS A 435 8.20 27.95 -4.30
C HIS A 435 6.73 27.50 -4.39
N LEU A 436 5.94 27.68 -3.31
CA LEU A 436 4.52 27.32 -3.32
C LEU A 436 3.68 28.41 -3.99
N GLN A 437 4.11 29.68 -3.89
CA GLN A 437 3.49 30.79 -4.62
C GLN A 437 3.62 30.60 -6.14
N ARG A 438 4.74 30.05 -6.62
CA ARG A 438 4.92 29.71 -8.04
C ARG A 438 3.97 28.63 -8.55
N LEU A 439 3.51 27.73 -7.70
CA LEU A 439 2.46 26.76 -8.05
C LEU A 439 1.07 27.40 -8.03
N ALA A 440 0.80 28.28 -7.06
CA ALA A 440 -0.43 29.05 -7.00
C ALA A 440 -0.61 29.97 -8.22
N ALA A 441 0.50 30.47 -8.78
CA ALA A 441 0.48 31.26 -10.01
C ALA A 441 0.17 30.43 -11.27
N ILE A 442 0.35 29.10 -11.24
CA ILE A 442 -0.01 28.21 -12.36
C ILE A 442 -1.47 27.80 -12.26
N ASP A 443 -1.91 27.42 -11.05
CA ASP A 443 -3.28 27.02 -10.78
C ASP A 443 -3.63 27.47 -9.35
N PRO A 444 -4.54 28.45 -9.17
CA PRO A 444 -4.98 28.89 -7.84
C PRO A 444 -5.50 27.74 -6.97
N TRP A 445 -6.08 26.72 -7.60
CA TRP A 445 -6.65 25.53 -6.96
C TRP A 445 -5.68 24.34 -6.95
N TRP A 446 -4.36 24.56 -7.06
CA TRP A 446 -3.39 23.47 -7.00
C TRP A 446 -3.39 22.73 -5.65
N ASN A 447 -3.74 23.41 -4.54
CA ASN A 447 -3.88 22.86 -3.20
C ASN A 447 -5.17 23.38 -2.52
N PRO A 448 -6.35 22.87 -2.92
CA PRO A 448 -7.62 23.39 -2.46
C PRO A 448 -7.93 22.97 -1.01
N PRO A 449 -8.88 23.64 -0.33
CA PRO A 449 -9.34 23.25 1.00
C PRO A 449 -10.27 22.02 0.98
N TRP A 450 -10.72 21.57 -0.20
CA TRP A 450 -11.55 20.37 -0.39
C TRP A 450 -10.77 19.15 -0.92
N ASP A 451 -11.47 18.03 -1.08
CA ASP A 451 -10.90 16.77 -1.57
C ASP A 451 -10.55 16.83 -3.08
N LEU A 452 -9.34 16.41 -3.45
CA LEU A 452 -8.87 16.37 -4.83
C LEU A 452 -9.68 15.42 -5.73
N HIS A 453 -10.36 14.42 -5.17
CA HIS A 453 -11.28 13.57 -5.90
C HIS A 453 -12.49 14.37 -6.41
N TRP A 454 -13.03 15.28 -5.60
CA TRP A 454 -14.08 16.19 -6.03
C TRP A 454 -13.57 17.09 -7.17
N GLN A 455 -12.40 17.71 -7.00
CA GLN A 455 -11.83 18.61 -7.99
C GLN A 455 -11.55 17.92 -9.34
N ARG A 456 -11.07 16.68 -9.31
CA ARG A 456 -10.86 15.88 -10.54
C ARG A 456 -12.15 15.55 -11.25
N ASN A 457 -13.23 15.25 -10.53
CA ASN A 457 -14.52 15.00 -11.15
C ASN A 457 -15.14 16.28 -11.72
N TYR A 458 -14.90 17.43 -11.08
CA TYR A 458 -15.25 18.73 -11.66
C TYR A 458 -14.57 18.95 -13.02
N TYR A 459 -13.26 18.75 -13.13
CA TYR A 459 -12.58 18.90 -14.42
C TYR A 459 -13.02 17.86 -15.45
N ARG A 460 -13.32 16.62 -15.04
CA ARG A 460 -13.96 15.64 -15.95
C ARG A 460 -15.31 16.13 -16.46
N ALA A 461 -16.12 16.78 -15.63
CA ALA A 461 -17.40 17.35 -16.06
C ALA A 461 -17.17 18.52 -17.03
N ARG A 462 -16.22 19.40 -16.74
CA ARG A 462 -15.84 20.50 -17.63
C ARG A 462 -15.36 19.97 -18.99
N ASP A 463 -14.41 19.04 -19.00
CA ASP A 463 -13.86 18.46 -20.23
C ASP A 463 -14.95 17.73 -21.05
N HIS A 464 -15.90 17.07 -20.38
CA HIS A 464 -17.07 16.45 -21.00
C HIS A 464 -17.95 17.48 -21.72
N ILE A 465 -18.20 18.64 -21.09
CA ILE A 465 -18.96 19.74 -21.68
C ILE A 465 -18.20 20.38 -22.85
N GLU A 466 -16.89 20.62 -22.67
CA GLU A 466 -16.02 21.21 -23.69
C GLU A 466 -15.88 20.32 -24.93
N ALA A 467 -15.95 19.00 -24.76
CA ALA A 467 -16.00 18.04 -25.85
C ALA A 467 -17.33 18.04 -26.63
N GLY A 468 -18.32 18.84 -26.19
CA GLY A 468 -19.65 18.92 -26.81
C GLY A 468 -20.55 17.73 -26.50
N GLU A 469 -20.19 16.90 -25.51
CA GLU A 469 -21.03 15.78 -25.12
C GLU A 469 -22.28 16.26 -24.37
N PRO A 470 -23.42 15.54 -24.48
CA PRO A 470 -24.65 15.91 -23.79
C PRO A 470 -24.43 16.10 -22.28
N PHE A 471 -24.81 17.27 -21.78
CA PHE A 471 -24.72 17.64 -20.38
C PHE A 471 -25.96 18.48 -20.00
N ASP A 472 -26.78 17.93 -19.13
CA ASP A 472 -27.98 18.56 -18.60
C ASP A 472 -28.15 18.13 -17.14
N PRO A 473 -27.83 19.01 -16.18
CA PRO A 473 -28.00 18.73 -14.75
C PRO A 473 -29.45 18.40 -14.36
N ILE A 474 -30.44 19.03 -15.00
CA ILE A 474 -31.87 18.88 -14.71
C ILE A 474 -32.37 17.55 -15.28
N ALA A 475 -32.08 17.27 -16.55
CA ALA A 475 -32.40 15.98 -17.18
C ALA A 475 -31.48 14.83 -16.72
N ARG A 476 -30.51 15.12 -15.83
CA ARG A 476 -29.51 14.18 -15.29
C ARG A 476 -28.71 13.48 -16.38
N VAL A 477 -28.21 14.27 -17.32
CA VAL A 477 -27.31 13.86 -18.38
C VAL A 477 -25.91 14.39 -18.06
N PRO A 478 -24.86 13.55 -17.92
CA PRO A 478 -24.84 12.10 -18.11
C PRO A 478 -25.67 11.32 -17.07
N ALA A 479 -26.22 10.18 -17.50
CA ALA A 479 -27.12 9.37 -16.69
C ALA A 479 -26.54 9.05 -15.29
N PRO A 480 -27.36 9.01 -14.21
CA PRO A 480 -26.90 8.76 -12.83
C PRO A 480 -26.25 7.39 -12.59
N ASN A 481 -26.26 6.50 -13.57
CA ASN A 481 -25.57 5.21 -13.54
C ASN A 481 -24.10 5.31 -13.98
N THR A 482 -23.68 6.42 -14.60
CA THR A 482 -22.28 6.69 -14.92
C THR A 482 -21.54 7.28 -13.72
N ALA A 483 -20.21 7.13 -13.68
CA ALA A 483 -19.39 7.70 -12.62
C ALA A 483 -19.52 9.23 -12.55
N LEU A 484 -19.59 9.89 -13.71
CA LEU A 484 -19.75 11.34 -13.84
C LEU A 484 -21.15 11.79 -13.43
N GLY A 485 -22.20 11.13 -13.93
CA GLY A 485 -23.59 11.42 -13.57
C GLY A 485 -23.88 11.21 -12.08
N SER A 486 -23.36 10.13 -11.48
CA SER A 486 -23.49 9.88 -10.04
C SER A 486 -22.75 10.92 -9.18
N TRP A 487 -21.60 11.41 -9.62
CA TRP A 487 -20.91 12.51 -8.94
C TRP A 487 -21.71 13.80 -9.07
N MET A 488 -22.20 14.12 -10.27
CA MET A 488 -23.00 15.32 -10.54
C MET A 488 -24.27 15.37 -9.70
N THR A 489 -25.04 14.28 -9.65
CA THR A 489 -26.25 14.20 -8.80
C THR A 489 -25.92 14.48 -7.33
N ARG A 490 -24.80 13.94 -6.82
CA ARG A 490 -24.37 14.20 -5.44
C ARG A 490 -23.90 15.64 -5.23
N ALA A 491 -23.28 16.26 -6.23
CA ALA A 491 -22.87 17.66 -6.19
C ALA A 491 -24.09 18.60 -6.14
N CYS A 492 -25.13 18.35 -6.95
CA CYS A 492 -26.39 19.11 -6.91
C CYS A 492 -27.12 18.94 -5.57
N LEU A 493 -27.32 17.70 -5.10
CA LEU A 493 -28.02 17.44 -3.83
C LEU A 493 -27.36 18.06 -2.59
N ARG A 494 -26.07 18.40 -2.68
CA ARG A 494 -25.30 18.97 -1.57
C ARG A 494 -24.82 20.37 -1.90
N TYR A 495 -25.38 21.02 -2.91
CA TYR A 495 -24.88 22.30 -3.43
C TYR A 495 -24.71 23.34 -2.30
N ASP A 496 -25.70 23.46 -1.42
CA ASP A 496 -25.69 24.40 -0.29
C ASP A 496 -24.68 24.05 0.82
N GLN A 497 -24.16 22.82 0.82
CA GLN A 497 -23.14 22.35 1.76
C GLN A 497 -21.72 22.41 1.16
N LEU A 498 -21.58 22.79 -0.12
CA LEU A 498 -20.28 22.92 -0.77
C LEU A 498 -19.58 24.20 -0.32
N HIS A 499 -18.24 24.19 -0.41
CA HIS A 499 -17.45 25.40 -0.22
C HIS A 499 -17.89 26.49 -1.23
N PRO A 500 -17.90 27.79 -0.88
CA PRO A 500 -18.32 28.85 -1.80
C PRO A 500 -17.58 28.81 -3.16
N ASP A 501 -16.27 28.57 -3.14
CA ASP A 501 -15.51 28.41 -4.37
C ASP A 501 -15.85 27.13 -5.16
N GLN A 502 -16.31 26.07 -4.50
CA GLN A 502 -16.83 24.90 -5.22
C GLN A 502 -18.15 25.21 -5.91
N GLN A 503 -19.03 25.99 -5.29
CA GLN A 503 -20.26 26.49 -5.93
C GLN A 503 -19.93 27.40 -7.11
N HIS A 504 -18.93 28.27 -6.96
CA HIS A 504 -18.43 29.10 -8.06
C HIS A 504 -17.87 28.25 -9.20
N LEU A 505 -17.04 27.24 -8.93
CA LEU A 505 -16.56 26.32 -9.97
C LEU A 505 -17.73 25.63 -10.67
N LEU A 506 -18.71 25.12 -9.93
CA LEU A 506 -19.90 24.50 -10.52
C LEU A 506 -20.71 25.46 -11.40
N SER A 507 -20.83 26.74 -11.03
CA SER A 507 -21.55 27.71 -11.84
C SER A 507 -20.87 27.98 -13.18
N THR A 508 -19.53 27.88 -13.26
CA THR A 508 -18.80 28.00 -14.54
C THR A 508 -19.12 26.87 -15.53
N ILE A 509 -19.61 25.73 -15.04
CA ILE A 509 -20.09 24.60 -15.86
C ILE A 509 -21.62 24.51 -15.88
N ARG A 510 -22.32 25.63 -15.63
CA ARG A 510 -23.79 25.77 -15.67
C ARG A 510 -24.55 24.98 -14.60
N ILE A 511 -23.89 24.57 -13.51
CA ILE A 511 -24.56 24.06 -12.31
C ILE A 511 -24.67 25.20 -11.29
N THR A 512 -25.86 25.81 -11.21
CA THR A 512 -26.22 26.86 -10.26
C THR A 512 -27.15 26.35 -9.17
N ALA A 513 -27.37 27.13 -8.11
CA ALA A 513 -28.33 26.82 -7.05
C ALA A 513 -29.74 26.51 -7.60
N GLN A 514 -30.18 27.25 -8.63
CA GLN A 514 -31.46 27.00 -9.29
C GLN A 514 -31.48 25.64 -9.99
N THR A 515 -30.45 25.28 -10.75
CA THR A 515 -30.38 23.96 -11.41
C THR A 515 -30.18 22.81 -10.42
N ALA A 516 -29.61 23.07 -9.24
CA ALA A 516 -29.38 22.07 -8.21
C ALA A 516 -30.61 21.81 -7.33
N GLY A 517 -31.53 22.78 -7.25
CA GLY A 517 -32.78 22.70 -6.48
C GLY A 517 -33.97 22.07 -7.22
N HIS A 518 -33.80 21.74 -8.52
CA HIS A 518 -34.75 20.97 -9.34
C HIS A 518 -34.29 19.50 -9.44
#